data_AF-A0A1H8SUG6-F1
#
_entry.id   AF-A0A1H8SUG6-F1
#
_cell.length_a   1.000
_cell.length_b   1.000
_cell.length_c   1.000
_cell.angle_alpha   90.00
_cell.angle_beta   90.00
_cell.angle_gamma   90.00
#
_symmetry.space_group_name_H-M   'P 1'
#
loop_
_entity.id
_entity.type
_entity.pdbx_description
1 polymer ?
#
loop_
_entity_poly.entity_id
_entity_poly.type
_entity_poly.pdbx_seq_one_letter_code
_entity_poly.pdbx_strand_id
1 'polypeptide(L)'
;MERTAELRGLAADLREREVVADAWLAKSFTDRLLVVDLATDAGVPADLRERLHDHDLYGANEVYDTGESAPSFAGSVGDATRHQFVDVRTRGDHQSYVVE
;
A
#
# COMPACT_ATOMS: atom_id res chain seq x y z
N MET A 1 0.98 -5.52 -17.26
CA MET A 1 2.42 -5.20 -17.20
C MET A 1 2.66 -3.71 -16.99
N GLU A 2 1.95 -2.84 -17.70
CA GLU A 2 2.03 -1.38 -17.54
C GLU A 2 1.73 -0.91 -16.11
N ARG A 3 0.61 -1.35 -15.53
CA ARG A 3 0.23 -1.02 -14.14
C ARG A 3 1.31 -1.38 -13.11
N THR A 4 1.98 -2.51 -13.28
CA THR A 4 3.07 -2.92 -12.37
C THR A 4 4.28 -2.01 -12.51
N ALA A 5 4.61 -1.56 -13.73
CA ALA A 5 5.69 -0.62 -13.96
C ALA A 5 5.37 0.76 -13.38
N GLU A 6 4.14 1.25 -13.58
CA GLU A 6 3.61 2.48 -12.97
C GLU A 6 3.76 2.45 -11.44
N LEU A 7 3.26 1.39 -10.80
CA LEU A 7 3.31 1.26 -9.35
C LEU A 7 4.74 1.07 -8.81
N ARG A 8 5.65 0.48 -9.59
CA ARG A 8 7.09 0.45 -9.24
C ARG A 8 7.72 1.84 -9.34
N GLY A 9 7.34 2.62 -10.35
CA GLY A 9 7.74 4.02 -10.46
C GLY A 9 7.26 4.83 -9.27
N LEU A 10 5.97 4.70 -8.93
CA LEU A 10 5.41 5.34 -7.74
C LEU A 10 6.16 4.95 -6.46
N ALA A 11 6.44 3.66 -6.25
CA ALA A 11 7.20 3.20 -5.08
C ALA A 11 8.61 3.82 -5.02
N ALA A 12 9.29 3.96 -6.16
CA ALA A 12 10.59 4.64 -6.23
C ALA A 12 10.46 6.12 -5.87
N ASP A 13 9.47 6.84 -6.44
CA ASP A 13 9.21 8.24 -6.13
C ASP A 13 8.84 8.48 -4.66
N LEU A 14 8.17 7.52 -4.02
CA LEU A 14 7.81 7.62 -2.61
C LEU A 14 9.05 7.53 -1.71
N ARG A 15 10.02 6.68 -2.05
CA ARG A 15 11.28 6.54 -1.29
C ARG A 15 12.15 7.79 -1.30
N GLU A 16 11.92 8.71 -2.23
CA GLU A 16 12.64 9.99 -2.26
C GLU A 16 12.11 11.00 -1.22
N ARG A 17 11.00 10.68 -0.54
CA ARG A 17 10.39 11.54 0.49
C ARG A 17 10.92 11.18 1.87
N GLU A 18 11.34 12.17 2.65
CA GLU A 18 11.94 11.97 3.98
C GLU A 18 11.04 11.20 4.97
N VAL A 19 9.72 11.35 4.86
CA VAL A 19 8.75 10.67 5.72
C VAL A 19 8.61 9.18 5.40
N VAL A 20 9.09 8.73 4.25
CA VAL A 20 9.00 7.34 3.79
C VAL A 20 10.33 6.64 4.08
N ALA A 21 10.30 5.66 4.98
CA ALA A 21 11.44 4.81 5.26
C ALA A 21 11.70 3.80 4.14
N ASP A 22 10.64 3.20 3.59
CA ASP A 22 10.70 2.32 2.42
C ASP A 22 9.32 2.23 1.73
N ALA A 23 9.30 1.85 0.44
CA ALA A 23 8.07 1.56 -0.30
C ALA A 23 8.30 0.48 -1.37
N TRP A 24 7.45 -0.53 -1.44
CA TRP A 24 7.57 -1.62 -2.42
C TRP A 24 6.24 -2.27 -2.77
N LEU A 25 6.21 -3.00 -3.88
CA LEU A 25 5.05 -3.80 -4.25
C LEU A 25 5.08 -5.16 -3.59
N ALA A 26 3.93 -5.55 -3.05
CA ALA A 26 3.64 -6.88 -2.56
C ALA A 26 2.38 -7.42 -3.26
N LYS A 27 2.01 -8.66 -2.91
CA LYS A 27 0.73 -9.24 -3.28
C LYS A 27 0.08 -9.88 -2.05
N SER A 28 -1.23 -9.76 -1.96
CA SER A 28 -2.04 -10.64 -1.13
C SER A 28 -2.44 -11.87 -1.96
N PHE A 29 -3.38 -12.66 -1.43
CA PHE A 29 -3.93 -13.82 -2.13
C PHE A 29 -4.74 -13.41 -3.38
N THR A 30 -5.45 -12.30 -3.30
CA THR A 30 -6.38 -11.81 -4.34
C THR A 30 -5.88 -10.57 -5.07
N ASP A 31 -5.01 -9.78 -4.44
CA ASP A 31 -4.75 -8.40 -4.85
C ASP A 31 -3.27 -8.06 -4.88
N ARG A 32 -2.97 -6.96 -5.55
CA ARG A 32 -1.66 -6.30 -5.50
C ARG A 32 -1.72 -5.22 -4.43
N LEU A 33 -0.63 -5.12 -3.68
CA LEU A 33 -0.47 -4.12 -2.64
C LEU A 33 0.73 -3.22 -2.96
N LEU A 34 0.60 -1.94 -2.67
CA LEU A 34 1.74 -1.07 -2.39
C LEU A 34 1.91 -1.01 -0.87
N VAL A 35 3.09 -1.36 -0.39
CA VAL A 35 3.45 -1.25 1.02
C VAL A 35 4.34 -0.04 1.20
N VAL A 36 4.06 0.77 2.21
CA VAL A 36 4.82 1.96 2.57
C VAL A 36 5.14 1.90 4.06
N ASP A 37 6.42 1.91 4.39
CA ASP A 37 6.89 2.07 5.76
C ASP A 37 7.17 3.57 5.99
N LEU A 38 6.52 4.16 6.98
CA LEU A 38 6.65 5.57 7.32
C LEU A 38 7.53 5.74 8.57
N ALA A 39 8.45 6.69 8.54
CA ALA A 39 9.33 7.04 9.68
C ALA A 39 8.61 7.84 10.78
N THR A 40 7.27 7.74 10.85
CA THR A 40 6.42 8.45 11.81
C THR A 40 5.28 7.57 12.28
N ASP A 41 4.83 7.81 13.50
CA ASP A 41 3.66 7.20 14.14
C ASP A 41 2.37 8.03 13.95
N ALA A 42 2.47 9.23 13.37
CA ALA A 42 1.34 10.14 13.17
C ALA A 42 0.34 9.68 12.08
N GLY A 43 0.60 8.53 11.45
CA GLY A 43 -0.18 7.98 10.34
C GLY A 43 0.27 8.53 8.98
N VAL A 44 -0.56 8.27 7.96
CA VAL A 44 -0.25 8.63 6.56
C VAL A 44 -0.46 10.13 6.35
N PRO A 45 0.59 10.90 5.95
CA PRO A 45 0.44 12.31 5.60
C PRO A 45 -0.62 12.54 4.53
N ALA A 46 -1.33 13.67 4.61
CA ALA A 46 -2.47 13.96 3.72
C ALA A 46 -2.06 14.03 2.24
N ASP A 47 -0.93 14.65 1.94
CA ASP A 47 -0.37 14.77 0.59
C ASP A 47 0.04 13.40 0.01
N LEU A 48 0.59 12.52 0.85
CA LEU A 48 0.89 11.15 0.47
C LEU A 48 -0.39 10.36 0.19
N ARG A 49 -1.40 10.51 1.04
CA ARG A 49 -2.70 9.86 0.86
C ARG A 49 -3.40 10.31 -0.42
N GLU A 50 -3.43 11.61 -0.69
CA GLU A 50 -3.99 12.17 -1.94
C GLU A 50 -3.29 11.58 -3.16
N ARG A 51 -1.95 11.55 -3.15
CA ARG A 51 -1.17 10.94 -4.23
C ARG A 51 -1.50 9.45 -4.41
N LEU A 52 -1.67 8.69 -3.32
CA LEU A 52 -2.06 7.29 -3.40
C LEU A 52 -3.46 7.13 -4.02
N HIS A 53 -4.42 7.98 -3.63
CA HIS A 53 -5.77 7.97 -4.19
C HIS A 53 -5.80 8.36 -5.68
N ASP A 54 -4.97 9.31 -6.13
CA ASP A 54 -4.82 9.65 -7.55
C ASP A 54 -4.35 8.46 -8.40
N HIS A 55 -3.63 7.54 -7.76
CA HIS A 55 -3.21 6.28 -8.36
C HIS A 55 -4.16 5.12 -8.03
N ASP A 56 -5.39 5.34 -7.54
CA ASP A 56 -6.33 4.27 -7.18
C ASP A 56 -5.77 3.25 -6.16
N LEU A 57 -5.00 3.75 -5.18
CA LEU A 57 -4.47 2.96 -4.07
C LEU A 57 -5.16 3.36 -2.76
N TYR A 58 -5.90 2.43 -2.16
CA TYR A 58 -6.70 2.66 -0.97
C TYR A 58 -6.26 1.77 0.19
N GLY A 59 -6.47 2.19 1.42
CA GLY A 59 -5.99 1.45 2.58
C GLY A 59 -6.57 0.03 2.66
N ALA A 60 -5.75 -0.96 3.01
CA ALA A 60 -6.18 -2.36 3.06
C ALA A 60 -7.34 -2.60 4.03
N ASN A 61 -7.36 -1.96 5.20
CA ASN A 61 -8.45 -2.09 6.17
C ASN A 61 -9.76 -1.49 5.67
N GLU A 62 -9.68 -0.39 4.92
CA GLU A 62 -10.82 0.23 4.26
C GLU A 62 -11.37 -0.67 3.14
N VAL A 63 -10.50 -1.20 2.28
CA VAL A 63 -10.90 -2.02 1.12
C VAL A 63 -11.41 -3.40 1.53
N TYR A 64 -10.86 -3.96 2.60
CA TYR A 64 -11.26 -5.25 3.17
C TYR A 64 -12.31 -5.13 4.27
N ASP A 65 -12.75 -3.92 4.61
CA ASP A 65 -13.75 -3.62 5.64
C ASP A 65 -13.45 -4.34 6.97
N THR A 66 -12.23 -4.19 7.47
CA THR A 66 -11.76 -4.92 8.67
C THR A 66 -12.27 -4.32 9.98
N GLY A 67 -12.96 -3.18 9.94
CA GLY A 67 -13.43 -2.44 11.12
C GLY A 67 -12.31 -1.72 11.89
N GLU A 68 -11.07 -1.76 11.40
CA GLU A 68 -9.93 -1.06 12.01
C GLU A 68 -10.04 0.45 11.85
N SER A 69 -9.62 1.20 12.88
CA SER A 69 -9.72 2.66 12.89
C SER A 69 -8.77 3.33 11.89
N ALA A 70 -7.63 2.69 11.61
CA ALA A 70 -6.63 3.18 10.68
C ALA A 70 -6.80 2.50 9.30
N PRO A 71 -7.04 3.26 8.21
CA PRO A 71 -7.42 2.69 6.90
C PRO A 71 -6.42 1.71 6.28
N SER A 72 -5.12 1.82 6.59
CA SER A 72 -4.06 1.06 5.92
C SER A 72 -3.07 0.40 6.86
N PHE A 73 -3.22 0.56 8.18
CA PHE A 73 -2.17 0.19 9.14
C PHE A 73 -2.08 -1.33 9.33
N ALA A 74 -0.85 -1.85 9.22
CA ALA A 74 -0.54 -3.27 9.41
C ALA A 74 0.32 -3.56 10.65
N GLY A 75 0.90 -2.53 11.28
CA GLY A 75 1.75 -2.67 12.47
C GLY A 75 3.04 -1.85 12.42
N SER A 76 3.75 -1.79 13.53
CA SER A 76 5.11 -1.20 13.61
C SER A 76 6.16 -2.21 13.14
N VAL A 77 7.18 -1.72 12.43
CA VAL A 77 8.31 -2.51 11.93
C VAL A 77 9.61 -1.76 12.20
N GLY A 78 10.34 -2.19 13.23
CA GLY A 78 11.48 -1.42 13.73
C GLY A 78 11.03 -0.04 14.21
N ASP A 79 11.68 1.01 13.70
CA ASP A 79 11.35 2.41 14.00
C ASP A 79 10.31 3.01 13.02
N ALA A 80 9.73 2.19 12.15
CA ALA A 80 8.75 2.63 11.14
C ALA A 80 7.35 2.04 11.39
N THR A 81 6.37 2.67 10.76
CA THR A 81 4.96 2.26 10.78
C THR A 81 4.59 1.74 9.40
N ARG A 82 4.15 0.48 9.31
CA ARG A 82 3.83 -0.17 8.03
C ARG A 82 2.37 0.07 7.64
N HIS A 83 2.20 0.55 6.41
CA HIS A 83 0.92 0.77 5.78
C HIS A 83 0.79 -0.04 4.49
N GLN A 84 -0.37 -0.66 4.28
CA GLN A 84 -0.71 -1.45 3.11
C GLN A 84 -1.85 -0.78 2.34
N PHE A 85 -1.64 -0.61 1.04
CA PHE A 85 -2.62 -0.02 0.13
C PHE A 85 -2.91 -0.98 -1.02
N VAL A 86 -4.19 -1.22 -1.30
CA VAL A 86 -4.69 -2.11 -2.34
C VAL A 86 -4.80 -1.37 -3.66
N ASP A 87 -4.25 -1.96 -4.72
CA ASP A 87 -4.51 -1.52 -6.10
C ASP A 87 -5.93 -1.93 -6.51
N VAL A 88 -6.90 -1.02 -6.38
CA VAL A 88 -8.30 -1.35 -6.63
C VAL A 88 -8.59 -1.57 -8.11
N ARG A 89 -7.73 -1.09 -9.02
CA ARG A 89 -7.88 -1.28 -10.47
C ARG A 89 -7.73 -2.73 -10.90
N THR A 90 -6.89 -3.49 -10.20
CA THR A 90 -6.61 -4.90 -10.53
C THR A 90 -7.04 -5.83 -9.39
N ARG A 91 -8.06 -5.41 -8.63
CA ARG A 91 -8.57 -6.18 -7.49
C ARG A 91 -9.15 -7.50 -7.98
N GLY A 92 -8.79 -8.61 -7.32
CA GLY A 92 -9.24 -9.95 -7.69
C GLY A 92 -8.52 -10.56 -8.90
N ASP A 93 -7.76 -9.78 -9.69
CA ASP A 93 -7.01 -10.27 -10.85
C ASP A 93 -5.80 -11.13 -10.45
N HIS A 94 -5.43 -11.14 -9.16
CA HIS A 94 -4.25 -11.84 -8.65
C HIS A 94 -4.57 -13.13 -7.88
N GLN A 95 -5.82 -13.60 -7.97
CA GLN A 95 -6.25 -14.89 -7.42
C GLN A 95 -5.27 -16.00 -7.81
N SER A 96 -4.54 -16.51 -6.81
CA SER A 96 -3.69 -17.67 -6.97
C SER A 96 -4.41 -18.88 -6.38
N TYR A 97 -5.03 -19.71 -7.22
CA TYR A 97 -5.56 -21.00 -6.74
C TYR A 97 -4.38 -21.87 -6.29
N VAL A 98 -4.32 -22.21 -5.01
CA VAL A 98 -3.54 -23.37 -4.56
C VAL A 98 -4.37 -24.58 -4.95
N VAL A 99 -3.94 -25.28 -6.00
CA VAL A 99 -4.50 -26.60 -6.34
C VAL A 99 -3.79 -27.60 -5.41
N GLU A 100 -4.56 -28.27 -4.55
CA GLU A 100 -4.05 -29.35 -3.68
C GLU A 100 -3.55 -30.56 -4.50
#